data_AF-A0A434RPN2-F1
#
_entry.id   AF-A0A434RPN2-F1
#
_cell.length_a   1.000
_cell.length_b   1.000
_cell.length_c   1.000
_cell.angle_alpha   90.00
_cell.angle_beta   90.00
_cell.angle_gamma   90.00
#
_symmetry.space_group_name_H-M   'P 1'
#
loop_
_entity.id
_entity.type
_entity.pdbx_description
1 polymer ?
#
loop_
_entity_poly.entity_id
_entity_poly.type
_entity_poly.pdbx_seq_one_letter_code
_entity_poly.pdbx_strand_id
1 'polypeptide(L)' 'MSKGMEEQVFGGEHHSGRVARPLWTAIKRGMLGRCPHCGEGKLFGAFTKPVDKCGVCGEELHHHRADDLPAYLVIV' A
#
# COMPACT_ATOMS: atom_id res chain seq x y z
N MET A 1 -24.07 0.54 -25.45
CA MET A 1 -24.57 0.97 -24.12
C MET A 1 -23.37 1.12 -23.21
N SER A 2 -22.68 2.26 -23.31
CA SER A 2 -21.54 2.57 -22.45
C SER A 2 -22.07 2.87 -21.05
N LYS A 3 -22.08 1.86 -20.17
CA LYS A 3 -22.30 2.07 -18.74
C LYS A 3 -21.19 3.04 -18.30
N GLY A 4 -21.60 4.24 -17.91
CA GLY A 4 -20.72 5.20 -17.28
C GLY A 4 -20.03 4.51 -16.12
N MET A 5 -18.70 4.50 -16.16
CA MET A 5 -17.90 4.06 -15.03
C MET A 5 -18.16 5.08 -13.93
N GLU A 6 -19.03 4.74 -12.97
CA GLU A 6 -19.14 5.49 -11.72
C GLU A 6 -17.73 5.58 -11.14
N GLU A 7 -17.19 6.80 -11.08
CA GLU A 7 -15.87 7.02 -10.53
C GLU A 7 -15.93 6.73 -9.04
N GLN A 8 -15.52 5.51 -8.66
CA GLN A 8 -15.49 5.09 -7.27
C GLN A 8 -14.33 5.81 -6.57
N VAL A 9 -14.67 6.83 -5.80
CA VAL A 9 -13.72 7.65 -5.05
C VAL A 9 -13.55 7.06 -3.65
N PHE A 10 -12.32 6.65 -3.33
CA PHE A 10 -11.96 6.10 -2.02
C PHE A 10 -10.93 6.98 -1.33
N GLY A 11 -11.32 7.64 -0.22
CA GLY A 11 -10.42 8.50 0.56
C GLY A 11 -9.94 9.75 -0.19
N GLY A 12 -9.02 10.51 0.40
CA GLY A 12 -8.45 11.73 -0.21
C GLY A 12 -9.17 13.03 0.19
N GLU A 13 -9.27 13.98 -0.73
CA GLU A 13 -9.79 15.35 -0.48
C GLU A 13 -11.24 15.32 0.01
N HIS A 14 -12.04 14.39 -0.52
CA HIS A 14 -13.45 14.20 -0.19
C HIS A 14 -13.73 13.84 1.28
N HIS A 15 -12.74 13.31 2.02
CA HIS A 15 -12.91 12.88 3.41
C HIS A 15 -11.91 13.48 4.40
N SER A 16 -10.73 13.90 3.93
CA SER A 16 -9.62 14.27 4.81
C SER A 16 -8.99 15.64 4.51
N GLY A 17 -9.42 16.31 3.44
CA GLY A 17 -8.80 17.56 2.96
C GLY A 17 -7.36 17.43 2.45
N ARG A 18 -6.82 16.20 2.38
CA ARG A 18 -5.50 15.91 1.84
C ARG A 18 -5.62 15.49 0.38
N VAL A 19 -4.64 15.90 -0.44
CA VAL A 19 -4.54 15.54 -1.87
C VAL A 19 -4.73 14.05 -2.06
N ALA A 20 -5.66 13.69 -2.94
CA ALA A 20 -5.98 12.29 -3.24
C ALA A 20 -4.78 11.60 -3.89
N ARG A 21 -4.47 10.40 -3.41
CA ARG A 21 -3.41 9.55 -4.00
C ARG A 21 -4.03 8.70 -5.10
N PRO A 22 -3.33 8.46 -6.22
CA PRO A 22 -3.85 7.58 -7.28
C PRO A 22 -4.02 6.15 -6.73
N LEU A 23 -5.27 5.77 -6.49
CA LEU A 23 -5.66 4.54 -5.80
C LEU A 23 -5.09 3.29 -6.47
N TRP A 24 -5.29 3.18 -7.78
CA TRP A 24 -4.83 2.02 -8.54
C TRP A 24 -3.32 1.88 -8.54
N THR A 25 -2.59 2.99 -8.56
CA THR A 25 -1.13 2.98 -8.43
C THR A 25 -0.71 2.47 -7.05
N ALA A 26 -1.40 2.90 -5.98
CA ALA A 26 -1.10 2.44 -4.62
C ALA A 26 -1.37 0.94 -4.45
N ILE A 27 -2.55 0.47 -4.89
CA ILE A 27 -2.93 -0.95 -4.85
C ILE A 27 -1.93 -1.79 -5.65
N LYS A 28 -1.64 -1.41 -6.90
CA LYS A 28 -0.72 -2.13 -7.77
C LYS A 28 0.68 -2.25 -7.16
N ARG A 29 1.21 -1.17 -6.59
CA ARG A 29 2.52 -1.19 -5.92
C ARG A 29 2.53 -2.14 -4.72
N GLY A 30 1.47 -2.11 -3.89
CA GLY A 30 1.31 -3.03 -2.77
C GLY A 30 1.26 -4.50 -3.19
N MET A 31 0.40 -4.83 -4.17
CA MET A 31 0.26 -6.19 -4.70
C MET A 31 1.55 -6.74 -5.33
N LEU A 32 2.33 -5.87 -5.99
CA LEU A 32 3.62 -6.24 -6.58
C LEU A 32 4.79 -6.23 -5.59
N GLY A 33 4.54 -5.91 -4.31
CA GLY A 33 5.58 -5.81 -3.28
C GLY A 33 6.63 -4.74 -3.62
N ARG A 34 6.19 -3.58 -4.11
CA ARG A 34 7.07 -2.47 -4.52
C ARG A 34 6.97 -1.28 -3.58
N CYS A 35 8.05 -0.50 -3.53
CA CYS A 35 8.14 0.70 -2.71
C CYS A 35 6.95 1.64 -2.98
N PRO A 36 6.21 2.08 -1.95
CA PRO A 36 5.05 2.96 -2.12
C PRO A 36 5.44 4.36 -2.64
N HIS A 37 6.67 4.80 -2.39
CA HIS A 37 7.20 6.09 -2.84
C HIS A 37 7.66 6.03 -4.31
N CYS A 38 8.72 5.28 -4.63
CA CYS A 38 9.28 5.24 -5.99
C CYS A 38 8.66 4.18 -6.93
N GLY A 39 8.05 3.12 -6.41
CA GLY A 39 7.48 2.03 -7.23
C GLY A 39 8.48 1.01 -7.78
N GLU A 40 9.78 1.20 -7.58
CA GLU A 40 10.82 0.33 -8.16
C GLU A 40 11.46 -0.61 -7.13
N GLY A 41 11.83 -0.09 -5.96
CA GLY A 41 12.47 -0.89 -4.92
C GLY A 41 11.57 -1.99 -4.37
N LYS A 42 12.17 -3.08 -3.86
CA LYS A 42 11.43 -4.14 -3.17
C LYS A 42 10.90 -3.64 -1.83
N LEU A 43 9.65 -3.97 -1.53
CA LEU A 43 9.01 -3.68 -0.24
C LEU A 43 9.40 -4.73 0.82
N PHE A 44 9.52 -6.00 0.40
CA PHE A 44 9.81 -7.13 1.29
C PHE A 44 11.16 -7.77 0.93
N GLY A 45 11.96 -8.05 1.96
CA GLY A 45 13.24 -8.78 1.84
C GLY A 45 13.06 -10.30 1.93
N ALA A 46 12.02 -10.74 2.64
CA ALA A 46 11.55 -12.13 2.76
C ALA A 46 10.02 -12.11 2.91
N PHE A 47 9.35 -13.26 2.83
CA PHE A 47 7.88 -13.43 2.82
C PHE A 47 7.05 -12.19 3.21
N THR A 48 6.85 -11.94 4.50
CA THR A 48 6.14 -10.75 5.04
C THR A 48 7.08 -9.76 5.72
N LYS A 49 8.41 -9.96 5.63
CA LYS A 49 9.40 -9.10 6.30
C LYS A 49 9.73 -7.88 5.44
N PRO A 50 9.35 -6.66 5.84
CA PRO A 50 9.70 -5.45 5.11
C PRO A 50 11.21 -5.22 5.12
N VAL A 51 11.71 -4.51 4.12
CA VAL A 51 13.08 -3.97 4.13
C VAL A 51 13.15 -2.73 5.04
N ASP A 52 14.31 -2.44 5.63
CA ASP A 52 14.43 -1.26 6.49
C ASP A 52 14.32 0.06 5.71
N LYS A 53 14.93 0.08 4.52
CA LYS A 53 14.92 1.20 3.58
C LYS A 53 14.79 0.71 2.15
N CYS A 54 14.17 1.53 1.30
CA CYS A 54 14.12 1.28 -0.14
C CYS A 54 15.52 1.41 -0.74
N GLY A 55 16.01 0.36 -1.41
CA GLY A 55 17.32 0.38 -2.07
C GLY A 55 17.45 1.32 -3.29
N VAL A 56 16.34 1.97 -3.71
CA VAL A 56 16.32 2.90 -4.85
C VAL A 56 16.20 4.36 -4.40
N CYS A 57 15.21 4.67 -3.55
CA CYS A 57 14.94 6.05 -3.12
C CYS A 57 15.25 6.34 -1.65
N GLY A 58 15.69 5.35 -0.87
CA GLY A 58 16.05 5.54 0.54
C GLY A 58 14.88 5.68 1.52
N GLU A 59 13.63 5.60 1.05
CA GLU A 59 12.42 5.64 1.89
C GLU A 59 12.49 4.64 3.04
N GLU A 60 12.14 5.05 4.26
CA GLU A 60 12.16 4.18 5.43
C GLU A 60 10.89 3.31 5.50
N LEU A 61 11.06 2.00 5.50
CA LEU A 61 9.95 1.03 5.35
C LEU A 61 9.78 0.09 6.56
N HIS A 62 10.61 0.23 7.60
CA HIS A 62 10.58 -0.60 8.82
C HIS A 62 9.47 -0.22 9.84
N HIS A 63 8.77 0.88 9.64
CA HIS A 63 7.74 1.35 10.59
C HIS A 63 6.47 0.50 10.57
N HIS A 64 6.26 -0.28 9.50
CA HIS A 64 5.09 -1.14 9.36
C HIS A 64 5.28 -2.45 10.13
N ARG A 65 4.48 -2.67 11.17
CA ARG A 65 4.30 -4.00 11.76
C ARG A 65 3.25 -4.74 10.93
N ALA A 66 3.59 -5.95 10.51
CA ALA A 66 2.58 -6.87 9.99
C ALA A 66 1.80 -7.40 11.20
N ASP A 67 0.52 -7.06 11.27
CA ASP A 67 -0.42 -7.71 12.17
C ASP A 67 -0.96 -8.97 11.49
N ASP A 68 -0.63 -10.13 12.06
CA ASP A 68 -1.06 -11.42 11.52
C ASP A 68 -2.56 -11.62 11.75
N LEU A 69 -3.34 -11.57 10.66
CA LEU A 69 -4.78 -11.91 10.64
C LEU A 69 -5.07 -13.28 11.31
N PRO A 70 -4.22 -14.33 11.18
CA PRO A 70 -4.38 -15.57 11.93
C PRO A 70 -4.46 -15.38 13.44
N ALA A 71 -3.65 -14.48 14.03
CA ALA A 71 -3.64 -14.24 15.48
C ALA A 71 -4.94 -13.60 15.97
N TYR A 72 -5.64 -12.83 15.13
CA TYR A 72 -6.94 -12.22 15.46
C TYR A 72 -8.13 -13.19 15.27
N LEU A 73 -8.01 -14.22 14.42
CA LEU A 73 -9.09 -15.19 14.18
C LEU A 73 -9.13 -16.35 15.19
N VAL A 74 -8.08 -16.54 16.00
CA VAL A 74 -7.95 -17.65 16.96
C VAL A 74 -8.11 -17.25 18.43
N ILE A 75 -8.46 -15.98 18.71
CA ILE A 75 -8.83 -15.57 20.06
C ILE A 75 -10.25 -16.08 20.34
N VAL A 76 -10.35 -17.08 21.22
CA VAL A 76 -11.61 -17.67 21.73
C VAL A 76 -12.18 -16.87 22.90
#